data_AF-A0AAW9ZNY6-F1
#
_entry.id   AF-A0AAW9ZNY6-F1
#
_cell.length_a   1.000
_cell.length_b   1.000
_cell.length_c   1.000
_cell.angle_alpha   90.00
_cell.angle_beta   90.00
_cell.angle_gamma   90.00
#
_symmetry.space_group_name_H-M   'P 1'
#
loop_
_entity.id
_entity.type
_entity.pdbx_description
1 polymer ?
#
loop_
_entity_poly.entity_id
_entity_poly.type
_entity_poly.pdbx_seq_one_letter_code
_entity_poly.pdbx_strand_id
1 'polypeptide(L)'
;MWPASSSPPCRVSPRWRASCAKAAEPARRRIRKWRMLNFPEKGHQGKEMRLMLLMTSVFFVLVVTGCATKRELLVTGASRSDGVIKLSYERNEFQRVSYDDQKAQDLAAQKCAAWGYKGAESFGSEESTCLSRRGFGNCGSRQVTVAYQCLGAPGDQQK
;
A
#
# COMPACT_ATOMS: atom_id res chain seq x y z
N MET A 1 21.90 33.70 22.76
CA MET A 1 21.88 34.85 21.84
C MET A 1 21.20 34.43 20.55
N TRP A 2 20.04 35.02 20.24
CA TRP A 2 19.44 34.98 18.90
C TRP A 2 20.19 35.95 17.98
N PRO A 3 20.07 35.78 16.66
CA PRO A 3 19.58 36.93 15.90
C PRO A 3 18.41 36.58 15.00
N ALA A 4 17.38 37.42 15.12
CA ALA A 4 16.36 37.66 14.12
C ALA A 4 16.90 38.58 13.01
N SER A 5 16.35 38.43 11.80
CA SER A 5 16.16 39.45 10.73
C SER A 5 16.34 38.75 9.37
N SER A 6 15.60 38.98 8.30
CA SER A 6 14.45 39.84 8.00
C SER A 6 14.19 39.59 6.51
N SER A 7 12.95 39.31 6.10
CA SER A 7 12.56 39.42 4.69
C SER A 7 12.57 40.89 4.26
N PRO A 8 12.74 41.20 2.96
CA PRO A 8 11.57 41.70 2.24
C PRO A 8 11.47 41.25 0.76
N PRO A 9 10.30 41.50 0.14
CA PRO A 9 9.89 40.96 -1.16
C PRO A 9 10.09 41.96 -2.32
N CYS A 10 9.56 41.58 -3.48
CA CYS A 10 9.25 42.38 -4.67
C CYS A 10 10.25 42.29 -5.84
N ARG A 11 9.80 41.64 -6.92
CA ARG A 11 9.92 42.25 -8.25
C ARG A 11 8.73 41.88 -9.13
N VAL A 12 7.73 42.75 -9.09
CA VAL A 12 6.75 42.91 -10.15
C VAL A 12 7.45 43.65 -11.28
N SER A 13 7.47 43.11 -12.49
CA SER A 13 7.94 43.84 -13.69
C SER A 13 6.73 44.27 -14.52
N PRO A 14 6.47 45.58 -14.66
CA PRO A 14 5.47 46.12 -15.55
C PRO A 14 6.08 46.55 -16.89
N ARG A 15 5.22 46.66 -17.90
CA ARG A 15 5.30 47.61 -19.04
C ARG A 15 6.24 47.25 -20.20
N TRP A 16 5.63 46.71 -21.26
CA TRP A 16 5.71 47.35 -22.59
C TRP A 16 4.28 47.52 -23.15
N ARG A 17 3.99 48.77 -23.51
CA ARG A 17 2.86 49.23 -24.34
C ARG A 17 3.12 48.75 -25.78
N ALA A 18 2.19 48.70 -26.72
CA ALA A 18 1.20 49.71 -27.05
C ALA A 18 0.18 49.16 -28.07
N SER A 19 -1.00 49.78 -28.03
CA SER A 19 -1.89 50.18 -29.12
C SER A 19 -1.93 49.37 -30.42
N CYS A 20 -3.14 49.01 -30.84
CA CYS A 20 -3.91 49.81 -31.81
C CYS A 20 -5.22 49.10 -32.15
N ALA A 21 -6.32 49.86 -32.08
CA ALA A 21 -7.63 49.42 -32.52
C ALA A 21 -7.65 49.22 -34.04
N LYS A 22 -8.41 48.21 -34.50
CA LYS A 22 -9.05 48.25 -35.81
C LYS A 22 -10.36 47.45 -35.75
N ALA A 23 -11.46 48.18 -35.86
CA ALA A 23 -12.77 47.63 -36.11
C ALA A 23 -12.81 47.01 -37.52
N ALA A 24 -13.44 45.84 -37.66
CA ALA A 24 -13.92 45.30 -38.93
C ALA A 24 -15.10 44.32 -38.66
N GLU A 25 -16.29 44.84 -38.95
CA GLU A 25 -17.57 44.27 -39.43
C GLU A 25 -17.79 42.75 -39.67
N PRO A 26 -19.07 42.31 -39.83
CA PRO A 26 -19.56 41.03 -39.32
C PRO A 26 -19.46 39.88 -40.33
N ALA A 27 -18.92 38.75 -39.88
CA ALA A 27 -18.91 37.50 -40.64
C ALA A 27 -20.26 36.77 -40.54
N ARG A 28 -21.23 37.18 -41.38
CA ARG A 28 -22.42 36.38 -41.66
C ARG A 28 -22.02 35.26 -42.62
N ARG A 29 -21.80 34.02 -42.14
CA ARG A 29 -21.67 32.85 -43.02
C ARG A 29 -22.26 31.57 -42.42
N ARG A 30 -23.51 31.33 -42.87
CA ARG A 30 -24.15 30.05 -43.18
C ARG A 30 -23.87 28.88 -42.24
N ILE A 31 -24.76 28.79 -41.25
CA ILE A 31 -25.18 27.56 -40.59
C ILE A 31 -25.43 26.50 -41.68
N ARG A 32 -24.55 25.49 -41.78
CA ARG A 32 -24.84 24.29 -42.55
C ARG A 32 -25.97 23.56 -41.85
N LYS A 33 -27.16 23.70 -42.43
CA LYS A 33 -28.38 22.99 -42.12
C LYS A 33 -28.14 21.48 -42.30
N TRP A 34 -27.66 20.81 -41.26
CA TRP A 34 -27.76 19.36 -41.17
C TRP A 34 -29.22 19.02 -40.89
N ARG A 35 -29.92 18.78 -41.98
CA ARG A 35 -31.26 18.22 -42.02
C ARG A 35 -31.17 16.78 -41.49
N MET A 36 -31.61 16.61 -40.25
CA MET A 36 -32.46 15.52 -39.76
C MET A 36 -32.16 14.12 -40.33
N LEU A 37 -31.45 13.30 -39.53
CA LEU A 37 -31.77 11.89 -39.41
C LEU A 37 -31.87 11.57 -37.92
N ASN A 38 -33.11 11.55 -37.44
CA ASN A 38 -33.65 10.77 -36.32
C ASN A 38 -32.82 10.77 -35.03
N PHE A 39 -33.01 11.81 -34.22
CA PHE A 39 -32.78 11.74 -32.78
C PHE A 39 -34.05 11.14 -32.13
N PRO A 40 -34.03 9.94 -31.55
CA PRO A 40 -35.11 9.50 -30.69
C PRO A 40 -35.12 10.40 -29.45
N GLU A 41 -36.19 11.17 -29.32
CA GLU A 41 -36.52 11.92 -28.12
C GLU A 41 -36.75 10.93 -26.97
N LYS A 42 -35.73 10.72 -26.14
CA LYS A 42 -35.94 10.20 -24.78
C LYS A 42 -35.70 11.32 -23.80
N GLY A 43 -36.76 12.09 -23.57
CA GLY A 43 -36.89 12.91 -22.39
C GLY A 43 -36.89 12.02 -21.15
N HIS A 44 -35.78 12.03 -20.42
CA HIS A 44 -35.71 11.59 -19.02
C HIS A 44 -34.79 12.56 -18.26
N GLN A 45 -35.32 13.78 -18.10
CA GLN A 45 -34.67 14.93 -17.47
C GLN A 45 -34.40 14.68 -15.97
N GLY A 46 -33.13 14.77 -15.57
CA GLY A 46 -32.70 14.98 -14.17
C GLY A 46 -32.34 13.76 -13.31
N LYS A 47 -32.93 12.57 -13.56
CA LYS A 47 -32.61 11.35 -12.78
C LYS A 47 -31.45 10.53 -13.36
N GLU A 48 -31.28 10.52 -14.68
CA GLU A 48 -30.31 9.65 -15.38
C GLU A 48 -28.84 10.08 -15.18
N MET A 49 -28.55 11.40 -15.17
CA MET A 49 -27.18 11.89 -14.94
C MET A 49 -26.71 11.64 -13.50
N ARG A 50 -27.62 11.72 -12.53
CA ARG A 50 -27.34 11.36 -11.13
C ARG A 50 -27.15 9.84 -10.99
N LEU A 51 -27.93 9.05 -11.73
CA LEU A 51 -27.83 7.60 -11.71
C LEU A 51 -26.53 7.10 -12.36
N MET A 52 -26.09 7.68 -13.49
CA MET A 52 -24.79 7.37 -14.10
C MET A 52 -23.60 7.77 -13.22
N LEU A 53 -23.66 8.92 -12.53
CA LEU A 53 -22.62 9.34 -11.58
C LEU A 53 -22.56 8.41 -10.35
N LEU A 54 -23.71 7.95 -9.87
CA LEU A 54 -23.78 6.99 -8.77
C LEU A 54 -23.28 5.60 -9.18
N MET A 55 -23.61 5.14 -10.39
CA MET A 55 -23.15 3.84 -10.91
C MET A 55 -21.64 3.80 -11.18
N THR A 56 -21.05 4.89 -11.70
CA THR A 56 -19.59 4.99 -11.91
C THR A 56 -18.82 5.08 -10.58
N SER A 57 -19.36 5.78 -9.59
CA SER A 57 -18.84 5.80 -8.22
C SER A 57 -18.83 4.41 -7.59
N VAL A 58 -19.95 3.68 -7.68
CA VAL A 58 -20.07 2.30 -7.16
C VAL A 58 -19.10 1.34 -7.85
N PHE A 59 -18.90 1.47 -9.16
CA PHE A 59 -17.90 0.67 -9.89
C PHE A 59 -16.47 0.94 -9.40
N PHE A 60 -16.12 2.20 -9.14
CA PHE A 60 -14.80 2.56 -8.62
C PHE A 60 -14.53 2.01 -7.22
N VAL A 61 -15.57 1.95 -6.37
CA VAL A 61 -15.49 1.36 -5.02
C VAL A 61 -15.30 -0.16 -5.09
N LEU A 62 -15.93 -0.85 -6.05
CA LEU A 62 -15.81 -2.30 -6.20
C LEU A 62 -14.42 -2.78 -6.67
N VAL A 63 -13.67 -1.94 -7.39
CA VAL A 63 -12.36 -2.32 -7.95
C VAL A 63 -11.23 -2.23 -6.91
N VAL A 64 -11.42 -1.53 -5.78
CA VAL A 64 -10.42 -1.45 -4.70
C VAL A 64 -10.54 -2.65 -3.74
N THR A 65 -10.39 -3.86 -4.26
CA THR A 65 -10.11 -5.02 -3.41
C THR A 65 -8.59 -5.14 -3.23
N GLY A 66 -8.10 -4.80 -2.04
CA GLY A 66 -6.68 -4.93 -1.72
C GLY A 66 -6.29 -6.41 -1.62
N CYS A 67 -5.30 -6.85 -2.40
CA CYS A 67 -4.79 -8.22 -2.32
C CYS A 67 -3.96 -8.40 -1.04
N ALA A 68 -4.47 -9.16 -0.07
CA ALA A 68 -3.70 -9.56 1.11
C ALA A 68 -2.66 -10.61 0.68
N THR A 69 -1.39 -10.22 0.58
CA THR A 69 -0.32 -11.16 0.21
C THR A 69 0.05 -11.98 1.44
N LYS A 70 -0.21 -13.29 1.38
CA LYS A 70 0.31 -14.22 2.39
C LYS A 70 1.81 -14.41 2.17
N ARG A 71 2.62 -14.26 3.21
CA ARG A 71 4.06 -14.55 3.17
C ARG A 71 4.36 -15.75 4.04
N GLU A 72 5.25 -16.60 3.57
CA GLU A 72 5.76 -17.72 4.33
C GLU A 72 6.96 -17.25 5.17
N LEU A 73 6.99 -17.70 6.41
CA LEU A 73 8.07 -17.45 7.34
C LEU A 73 9.27 -18.34 6.99
N LEU A 74 10.46 -17.76 7.09
CA LEU A 74 11.72 -18.43 6.78
C LEU A 74 12.56 -18.56 8.05
N VAL A 75 13.30 -19.66 8.20
CA VAL A 75 14.21 -19.86 9.33
C VAL A 75 15.41 -18.94 9.17
N THR A 76 15.50 -17.91 10.01
CA THR A 76 16.63 -16.95 10.00
C THR A 76 17.60 -17.14 11.14
N GLY A 77 17.20 -17.85 12.18
CA GLY A 77 18.09 -18.29 13.24
C GLY A 77 17.60 -19.57 13.87
N ALA A 78 18.52 -20.42 14.33
CA ALA A 78 18.18 -21.65 15.02
C ALA A 78 19.35 -22.02 15.94
N SER A 79 19.07 -22.20 17.22
CA SER A 79 20.07 -22.63 18.21
C SER A 79 19.62 -23.93 18.86
N ARG A 80 20.39 -25.01 18.64
CA ARG A 80 20.10 -26.32 19.22
C ARG A 80 20.39 -26.36 20.72
N SER A 81 21.43 -25.66 21.17
CA SER A 81 21.80 -25.60 22.60
C SER A 81 20.74 -24.87 23.43
N ASP A 82 20.17 -23.80 22.88
CA ASP A 82 19.12 -23.02 23.55
C ASP A 82 17.72 -23.59 23.28
N GLY A 83 17.57 -24.50 22.31
CA GLY A 83 16.27 -25.05 21.92
C GLY A 83 15.34 -24.01 21.29
N VAL A 84 15.88 -23.02 20.58
CA VAL A 84 15.11 -21.90 20.02
C VAL A 84 15.22 -21.83 18.50
N ILE A 85 14.09 -21.70 17.82
CA ILE A 85 13.98 -21.45 16.39
C ILE A 85 13.44 -20.03 16.16
N LYS A 86 14.10 -19.24 15.33
CA LYS A 86 13.67 -17.91 14.90
C LYS A 86 13.22 -17.97 13.45
N LEU A 87 11.95 -17.70 13.24
CA LEU A 87 11.33 -17.58 11.95
C LEU A 87 11.11 -16.10 11.64
N SER A 88 11.41 -15.64 10.43
CA SER A 88 11.15 -14.24 10.08
C SER A 88 10.69 -14.07 8.64
N TYR A 89 10.04 -12.94 8.39
CA TYR A 89 9.66 -12.49 7.06
C TYR A 89 9.87 -10.98 6.94
N GLU A 90 10.05 -10.51 5.72
CA GLU A 90 10.21 -9.09 5.43
C GLU A 90 8.91 -8.50 4.88
N ARG A 91 8.60 -7.29 5.32
CA ARG A 91 7.49 -6.51 4.79
C ARG A 91 7.87 -5.05 4.60
N ASN A 92 7.31 -4.45 3.56
CA ASN A 92 7.41 -3.01 3.33
C ASN A 92 6.31 -2.25 4.07
N GLU A 93 6.52 -0.95 4.29
CA GLU A 93 5.57 -0.08 5.02
C GLU A 93 4.14 -0.04 4.43
N PHE A 94 4.01 -0.22 3.12
CA PHE A 94 2.73 -0.18 2.42
C PHE A 94 2.07 -1.55 2.24
N GLN A 95 2.75 -2.65 2.60
CA GLN A 95 2.24 -4.00 2.41
C GLN A 95 1.53 -4.50 3.67
N ARG A 96 0.25 -4.85 3.52
CA ARG A 96 -0.46 -5.64 4.53
C ARG A 96 -0.15 -7.12 4.27
N VAL A 97 0.95 -7.56 4.88
CA VAL A 97 1.35 -8.97 4.88
C VAL A 97 0.76 -9.65 6.11
N SER A 98 0.12 -10.80 5.89
CA SER A 98 -0.22 -11.78 6.91
C SER A 98 0.55 -13.05 6.60
N TYR A 99 0.91 -13.82 7.62
CA TYR A 99 1.49 -15.15 7.44
C TYR A 99 0.51 -16.20 7.98
N ASP A 100 0.81 -17.46 7.68
CA ASP A 100 0.01 -18.59 8.15
C ASP A 100 0.65 -19.16 9.42
N ASP A 101 -0.03 -18.99 10.56
CA ASP A 101 0.45 -19.44 11.87
C ASP A 101 0.67 -20.96 11.93
N GLN A 102 -0.19 -21.73 11.26
CA GLN A 102 -0.09 -23.19 11.24
C GLN A 102 1.16 -23.63 10.48
N LYS A 103 1.40 -23.05 9.30
CA LYS A 103 2.65 -23.33 8.55
C LYS A 103 3.90 -22.94 9.32
N ALA A 104 3.85 -21.82 10.04
CA ALA A 104 4.98 -21.37 10.86
C ALA A 104 5.26 -22.36 12.00
N GLN A 105 4.20 -22.78 12.69
CA GLN A 105 4.24 -23.76 13.76
C GLN A 105 4.77 -25.12 13.27
N ASP A 106 4.28 -25.61 12.13
CA ASP A 106 4.75 -26.86 11.51
C ASP A 106 6.22 -26.77 11.11
N LEU A 107 6.65 -25.65 10.54
CA LEU A 107 8.05 -25.42 10.17
C LEU A 107 8.97 -25.44 11.40
N ALA A 108 8.57 -24.76 12.49
CA ALA A 108 9.31 -24.77 13.74
C ALA A 108 9.35 -26.18 14.35
N ALA A 109 8.21 -26.87 14.39
CA ALA A 109 8.10 -28.22 14.92
C ALA A 109 8.98 -29.21 14.13
N GLN A 110 9.00 -29.10 12.80
CA GLN A 110 9.86 -29.92 11.94
C GLN A 110 11.36 -29.68 12.24
N LYS A 111 11.78 -28.43 12.47
CA LYS A 111 13.16 -28.12 12.84
C LYS A 111 13.51 -28.66 14.23
N CYS A 112 12.63 -28.53 15.19
CA CYS A 112 12.79 -29.09 16.53
C CYS A 112 12.85 -30.63 16.51
N ALA A 113 11.98 -31.28 15.73
CA ALA A 113 11.96 -32.74 15.55
C ALA A 113 13.25 -33.26 14.93
N ALA A 114 13.85 -32.53 13.97
CA ALA A 114 15.15 -32.88 13.40
C ALA A 114 16.29 -32.90 14.45
N TRP A 115 16.12 -32.23 15.59
CA TRP A 115 17.06 -32.27 16.72
C TRP A 115 16.67 -33.26 17.83
N GLY A 116 15.51 -33.92 17.69
CA GLY A 116 14.99 -34.90 18.64
C GLY A 116 13.95 -34.36 19.62
N TYR A 117 13.48 -33.11 19.48
CA TYR A 117 12.45 -32.52 20.36
C TYR A 117 11.04 -32.87 19.90
N LYS A 118 10.12 -33.09 20.84
CA LYS A 118 8.76 -33.59 20.57
C LYS A 118 7.89 -32.61 19.78
N GLY A 119 8.17 -31.31 19.87
CA GLY A 119 7.46 -30.28 19.15
C GLY A 119 8.10 -28.91 19.31
N ALA A 120 7.39 -27.89 18.85
CA ALA A 120 7.72 -26.49 19.05
C ALA A 120 6.53 -25.75 19.64
N GLU A 121 6.75 -24.59 20.25
CA GLU A 121 5.71 -23.68 20.72
C GLU A 121 6.17 -22.26 20.49
N SER A 122 5.29 -21.36 20.06
CA SER A 122 5.64 -19.95 19.86
C SER A 122 5.85 -19.26 21.21
N PHE A 123 6.82 -18.35 21.30
CA PHE A 123 6.95 -17.47 22.47
C PHE A 123 5.81 -16.44 22.58
N GLY A 124 4.93 -16.35 21.58
CA GLY A 124 3.81 -15.38 21.54
C GLY A 124 4.22 -13.93 21.35
N SER A 125 5.52 -13.64 21.32
CA SER A 125 6.07 -12.32 21.03
C SER A 125 6.72 -12.31 19.65
N GLU A 126 6.46 -11.23 18.91
CA GLU A 126 7.08 -10.96 17.63
C GLU A 126 8.04 -9.77 17.79
N GLU A 127 9.27 -9.94 17.33
CA GLU A 127 10.27 -8.88 17.28
C GLU A 127 10.23 -8.21 15.90
N SER A 128 10.30 -6.88 15.87
CA SER A 128 10.12 -6.10 14.65
C SER A 128 11.33 -5.18 14.44
N THR A 129 12.21 -5.55 13.51
CA THR A 129 13.49 -4.87 13.28
C THR A 129 13.47 -4.11 11.95
N CYS A 130 13.84 -2.83 11.99
CA CYS A 130 13.87 -2.01 10.78
C CYS A 130 15.11 -2.32 9.93
N LEU A 131 14.92 -2.74 8.68
CA LEU A 131 16.01 -3.04 7.74
C LEU A 131 16.42 -1.80 6.95
N SER A 132 15.47 -0.95 6.57
CA SER A 132 15.74 0.28 5.82
C SER A 132 15.00 1.46 6.43
N ARG A 133 15.76 2.43 6.95
CA ARG A 133 15.20 3.70 7.45
C ARG A 133 15.21 4.73 6.32
N ARG A 134 14.06 5.35 6.06
CA ARG A 134 13.87 6.41 5.06
C ARG A 134 13.90 7.77 5.76
N GLY A 135 14.04 8.84 4.96
CA GLY A 135 14.30 10.23 5.38
C GLY A 135 13.81 10.61 6.78
N PHE A 136 12.52 10.87 6.95
CA PHE A 136 11.93 11.35 8.21
C PHE A 136 11.88 10.32 9.37
N GLY A 137 12.73 9.29 9.35
CA GLY A 137 12.78 8.25 10.38
C GLY A 137 11.78 7.11 10.19
N ASN A 138 10.99 7.13 9.11
CA ASN A 138 10.08 6.04 8.77
C ASN A 138 10.84 4.78 8.34
N CYS A 139 10.31 3.62 8.71
CA CYS A 139 10.90 2.35 8.33
C CYS A 139 10.30 1.87 7.00
N GLY A 140 11.06 1.93 5.91
CA GLY A 140 10.61 1.53 4.58
C GLY A 140 10.42 0.02 4.45
N SER A 141 11.30 -0.76 5.07
CA SER A 141 11.20 -2.22 5.16
C SER A 141 11.57 -2.71 6.56
N ARG A 142 10.80 -3.66 7.06
CA ARG A 142 10.94 -4.24 8.40
C ARG A 142 10.96 -5.76 8.29
N GLN A 143 11.85 -6.37 9.05
CA GLN A 143 11.86 -7.81 9.32
C GLN A 143 11.05 -8.06 10.59
N VAL A 144 10.07 -8.95 10.51
CA VAL A 144 9.32 -9.43 11.66
C VAL A 144 9.81 -10.84 11.96
N THR A 145 10.26 -11.06 13.19
CA THR A 145 10.82 -12.32 13.66
C THR A 145 9.96 -12.87 14.78
N VAL A 146 9.51 -14.11 14.61
CA VAL A 146 8.75 -14.87 15.61
C VAL A 146 9.66 -15.97 16.12
N ALA A 147 9.83 -16.03 17.43
CA ALA A 147 10.62 -17.07 18.07
C ALA A 147 9.72 -18.22 18.51
N TYR A 148 10.27 -19.44 18.45
CA TYR A 148 9.67 -20.67 18.92
C TYR A 148 10.63 -21.41 19.85
N GLN A 149 10.10 -21.98 20.94
CA GLN A 149 10.81 -22.89 21.83
C GLN A 149 10.53 -24.33 21.44
N CYS A 150 11.55 -25.18 21.41
CA CYS A 150 11.39 -26.61 21.26
C CYS A 150 10.93 -27.23 22.59
N LEU A 151 10.00 -28.18 22.53
CA LEU A 151 9.44 -28.86 23.70
C LEU A 151 9.99 -30.28 23.87
N GLY A 152 10.16 -30.70 25.13
CA GLY A 152 10.68 -32.03 25.51
C GLY A 152 12.20 -32.10 25.57
N ALA A 153 12.75 -33.29 25.85
CA ALA A 153 14.19 -33.52 25.75
C ALA A 153 14.57 -34.06 24.36
N PRO A 154 15.78 -33.76 23.86
CA PRO A 154 16.28 -34.32 22.61
C PRO A 154 16.42 -35.84 22.76
N GLY A 155 15.49 -36.59 22.15
CA GLY A 155 15.40 -38.05 22.27
C GLY A 155 14.00 -38.55 22.61
N ASP A 156 13.10 -37.69 23.06
CA ASP A 156 11.70 -38.02 23.38
C ASP A 156 10.79 -38.07 22.13
N GLN A 157 11.32 -38.50 20.97
CA GLN A 157 10.50 -38.74 19.78
C GLN A 157 9.60 -39.94 20.07
N GLN A 158 8.36 -39.64 20.42
CA GLN A 158 7.36 -40.62 20.84
C GLN A 158 7.05 -41.59 19.70
N LYS A 159 7.42 -42.85 19.94
CA LYS A 159 7.07 -44.06 19.20
C LYS A 159 5.57 -44.17 18.90
#